data_AF-A0A0G0B8I4-F1
#
_entry.id   AF-A0A0G0B8I4-F1
#
_cell.length_a   1.000
_cell.length_b   1.000
_cell.length_c   1.000
_cell.angle_alpha   90.00
_cell.angle_beta   90.00
_cell.angle_gamma   90.00
#
_symmetry.space_group_name_H-M   'P 1'
#
loop_
_entity.id
_entity.type
_entity.pdbx_description
1 polymer ?
#
loop_
_entity_poly.entity_id
_entity_poly.type
_entity_poly.pdbx_seq_one_letter_code
_entity_poly.pdbx_strand_id
1 'polypeptide(L)'
;MGKSIKEISQRVSEFCKARGWKHSSPTGLLTATYIELGELAEHYQWQKKFSKFSEKEKKEVAYEFVDVLWYLFRLAEKSGIDIEEAFNEKIPKLEKKFPIGSNPKKQHELYRKNGKNKLYD
;
A
#
# COMPACT_ATOMS: atom_id res chain seq x y z
N MET A 1 -16.19 -16.08 -0.18
CA MET A 1 -14.71 -16.00 -0.20
C MET A 1 -14.34 -14.58 -0.61
N GLY A 2 -13.37 -13.96 0.08
CA GLY A 2 -12.86 -12.64 -0.32
C GLY A 2 -12.06 -12.73 -1.62
N LYS A 3 -11.88 -11.61 -2.32
CA LYS A 3 -11.03 -11.54 -3.52
C LYS A 3 -9.56 -11.46 -3.13
N SER A 4 -8.69 -12.13 -3.89
CA SER A 4 -7.23 -11.99 -3.85
C SER A 4 -6.76 -10.62 -4.33
N ILE A 5 -5.52 -10.26 -3.99
CA ILE A 5 -4.87 -9.02 -4.48
C ILE A 5 -4.83 -9.03 -6.01
N LYS A 6 -4.52 -10.18 -6.61
CA LYS A 6 -4.46 -10.36 -8.06
C LYS A 6 -5.81 -10.13 -8.73
N GLU A 7 -6.90 -10.66 -8.17
CA GLU A 7 -8.26 -10.42 -8.69
C GLU A 7 -8.65 -8.94 -8.62
N ILE A 8 -8.28 -8.23 -7.55
CA ILE A 8 -8.57 -6.80 -7.41
C ILE A 8 -7.74 -5.98 -8.40
N SER A 9 -6.43 -6.24 -8.48
CA SER A 9 -5.52 -5.56 -9.42
C SER A 9 -5.95 -5.78 -10.88
N GLN A 10 -6.34 -7.00 -11.23
CA GLN A 10 -6.89 -7.33 -12.55
C GLN A 10 -8.17 -6.54 -12.84
N ARG A 11 -9.08 -6.42 -11.88
CA ARG A 11 -10.31 -5.63 -12.04
C ARG A 11 -10.02 -4.15 -12.31
N VAL A 12 -9.01 -3.58 -11.64
CA VAL A 12 -8.54 -2.21 -11.88
C VAL A 12 -7.96 -2.06 -13.29
N SER A 13 -7.12 -3.00 -13.70
CA SER A 13 -6.53 -3.05 -15.05
C SER A 13 -7.61 -3.08 -16.13
N GLU A 14 -8.59 -3.98 -16.00
CA GLU A 14 -9.73 -4.11 -16.92
C GLU A 14 -10.57 -2.83 -17.00
N PHE A 15 -10.87 -2.22 -15.86
CA PHE A 15 -11.63 -0.97 -15.82
C PHE A 15 -10.93 0.14 -16.61
N CYS A 16 -9.62 0.28 -16.43
CA CYS A 16 -8.82 1.30 -17.10
C CYS A 16 -8.66 0.99 -18.60
N LYS A 17 -8.44 -0.27 -18.97
CA LYS A 17 -8.37 -0.73 -20.37
C LYS A 17 -9.67 -0.42 -21.10
N ALA A 18 -10.82 -0.70 -20.49
CA ALA A 18 -12.14 -0.42 -21.05
C ALA A 18 -12.39 1.09 -21.31
N ARG A 19 -11.63 1.98 -20.65
CA ARG A 19 -11.74 3.44 -20.80
C ARG A 19 -10.58 4.06 -21.59
N GLY A 20 -9.68 3.23 -22.15
CA GLY A 20 -8.53 3.73 -22.89
C GLY A 20 -7.49 4.46 -22.03
N TRP A 21 -7.50 4.28 -20.71
CA TRP A 21 -6.54 4.91 -19.78
C TRP A 21 -5.19 4.18 -19.81
N LYS A 22 -4.52 4.19 -20.96
CA LYS A 22 -3.29 3.42 -21.21
C LYS A 22 -2.01 4.25 -21.06
N HIS A 23 -2.12 5.57 -21.06
CA HIS A 23 -0.99 6.50 -21.24
C HIS A 23 -0.34 7.01 -19.93
N SER A 24 -0.72 6.48 -18.77
CA SER A 24 -0.08 6.85 -17.50
C SER A 24 1.35 6.30 -17.43
N SER A 25 2.33 7.17 -17.18
CA SER A 25 3.71 6.76 -16.87
C SER A 25 3.83 6.26 -15.43
N PRO A 26 4.82 5.42 -15.09
CA PRO A 26 5.09 5.03 -13.70
C PRO A 26 5.30 6.24 -12.78
N THR A 27 6.00 7.27 -13.24
CA THR A 27 6.21 8.51 -12.46
C THR A 27 4.90 9.24 -12.17
N GLY A 28 4.00 9.35 -13.16
CA GLY A 28 2.70 9.98 -12.96
C GLY A 28 1.80 9.18 -12.03
N LEU A 29 1.84 7.84 -12.11
CA LEU A 29 1.08 6.96 -11.21
C LEU A 29 1.61 7.01 -9.78
N LEU A 30 2.92 7.12 -9.59
CA LEU A 30 3.51 7.33 -8.27
C LEU A 30 3.06 8.68 -7.67
N THR A 31 3.08 9.75 -8.46
CA THR A 31 2.57 11.05 -8.03
C THR A 31 1.09 10.98 -7.65
N ALA A 32 0.25 10.33 -8.47
CA ALA A 32 -1.15 10.13 -8.14
C ALA A 32 -1.34 9.34 -6.84
N THR A 33 -0.58 8.26 -6.65
CA THR A 33 -0.60 7.48 -5.38
C THR A 33 -0.27 8.37 -4.17
N TYR A 34 0.69 9.29 -4.31
CA TYR A 34 1.06 10.21 -3.24
C TYR A 34 -0.04 11.24 -2.94
N ILE A 35 -0.75 11.71 -3.98
CA ILE A 35 -1.88 12.63 -3.82
C ILE A 35 -3.01 11.95 -3.05
N GLU A 36 -3.45 10.75 -3.48
CA GLU A 36 -4.52 10.01 -2.77
C GLU A 36 -4.10 9.63 -1.34
N LEU A 37 -2.81 9.39 -1.09
CA LEU A 37 -2.31 9.18 0.26
C LEU A 37 -2.43 10.44 1.12
N GLY A 38 -2.30 11.62 0.50
CA GLY A 38 -2.58 12.91 1.12
C GLY A 38 -4.05 13.04 1.50
N GLU A 39 -4.97 12.74 0.58
CA GLU A 39 -6.42 12.75 0.81
C GLU A 39 -6.80 11.79 1.96
N LEU A 40 -6.27 10.56 1.94
CA LEU A 40 -6.40 9.61 3.04
C LEU A 40 -5.88 10.20 4.36
N ALA A 41 -4.75 10.90 4.35
CA ALA A 41 -4.16 11.49 5.55
C ALA A 41 -5.01 12.63 6.14
N GLU A 42 -5.82 13.33 5.34
CA GLU A 42 -6.69 14.40 5.83
C GLU A 42 -7.70 13.90 6.87
N HIS A 43 -8.13 12.64 6.77
CA HIS A 43 -9.01 12.01 7.74
C HIS A 43 -8.35 11.74 9.12
N TYR A 44 -7.01 11.80 9.20
CA TYR A 44 -6.25 11.50 10.42
C TYR A 44 -5.50 12.71 10.99
N GLN A 45 -5.18 13.73 10.18
CA GLN A 45 -4.21 14.79 10.51
C GLN A 45 -4.53 15.57 11.80
N TRP A 46 -5.80 15.74 12.16
CA TRP A 46 -6.21 16.54 13.34
C TRP A 46 -6.46 15.69 14.60
N GLN A 47 -6.25 14.38 14.54
CA GLN A 47 -6.52 13.46 15.65
C GLN A 47 -5.32 13.36 16.61
N LYS A 48 -5.35 14.05 17.76
CA LYS A 48 -4.30 13.93 18.81
C LYS A 48 -4.20 12.51 19.39
N LYS A 49 -5.34 11.82 19.48
CA LYS A 49 -5.47 10.39 19.74
C LYS A 49 -6.53 9.89 18.78
N PHE A 50 -6.20 8.92 17.94
CA PHE A 50 -7.16 8.34 17.02
C PHE A 50 -8.37 7.80 17.80
N SER A 51 -9.55 8.32 17.51
CA SER A 51 -10.83 7.78 17.98
C SER A 51 -11.46 6.93 16.87
N LYS A 52 -12.49 6.15 17.19
CA LYS A 52 -13.18 5.39 16.15
C LYS A 52 -13.89 6.35 15.19
N PHE A 53 -13.79 6.09 13.90
CA PHE A 53 -14.64 6.73 12.90
C PHE A 53 -16.12 6.36 13.11
N SER A 54 -17.02 7.31 12.86
CA SER A 54 -18.44 7.05 12.61
C SER A 54 -18.61 6.19 11.36
N GLU A 55 -19.79 5.57 11.18
CA GLU A 55 -20.05 4.75 9.99
C GLU A 55 -19.97 5.54 8.68
N LYS A 56 -20.30 6.84 8.72
CA LYS A 56 -20.14 7.73 7.56
C LYS A 56 -18.66 7.95 7.24
N GLU A 57 -17.86 8.34 8.23
CA GLU A 57 -16.41 8.57 8.05
C GLU A 57 -15.69 7.29 7.60
N LYS A 58 -16.08 6.12 8.13
CA LYS A 58 -15.52 4.84 7.69
C LYS A 58 -15.71 4.60 6.19
N LYS A 59 -16.86 5.01 5.64
CA LYS A 59 -17.16 4.85 4.22
C LYS A 59 -16.30 5.77 3.36
N GLU A 60 -16.16 7.03 3.77
CA GLU A 60 -15.31 8.01 3.10
C GLU A 60 -13.84 7.54 3.11
N VAL A 61 -13.32 7.23 4.30
CA VAL A 61 -11.95 6.70 4.48
C VAL A 61 -11.72 5.42 3.67
N ALA A 62 -12.72 4.54 3.58
CA ALA A 62 -12.61 3.32 2.78
C ALA A 62 -12.46 3.61 1.28
N TYR A 63 -13.01 4.71 0.76
CA TYR A 63 -12.82 5.12 -0.63
C TYR A 63 -11.41 5.65 -0.85
N GLU A 64 -10.89 6.47 0.06
CA GLU A 64 -9.49 6.92 0.00
C GLU A 64 -8.48 5.76 0.04
N PHE A 65 -8.76 4.71 0.84
CA PHE A 65 -7.97 3.48 0.80
C PHE A 65 -8.02 2.80 -0.58
N VAL A 66 -9.18 2.78 -1.22
CA VAL A 66 -9.34 2.21 -2.56
C VAL A 66 -8.59 3.06 -3.59
N ASP A 67 -8.60 4.37 -3.50
CA ASP A 67 -7.93 5.26 -4.45
C ASP A 67 -6.39 5.14 -4.35
N VAL A 68 -5.85 5.08 -3.13
CA VAL A 68 -4.42 4.75 -2.91
C VAL A 68 -4.07 3.40 -3.54
N LEU A 69 -4.87 2.37 -3.27
CA LEU A 69 -4.63 1.03 -3.83
C LEU A 69 -4.78 1.01 -5.35
N TRP A 70 -5.72 1.78 -5.91
CA TRP A 70 -5.98 1.86 -7.33
C TRP A 70 -4.74 2.32 -8.09
N TYR A 71 -4.17 3.46 -7.69
CA TYR A 71 -2.96 3.97 -8.34
C TYR A 71 -1.74 3.12 -8.03
N LEU A 72 -1.65 2.50 -6.85
CA LEU A 72 -0.56 1.59 -6.53
C LEU A 72 -0.59 0.31 -7.39
N PHE A 73 -1.76 -0.31 -7.60
CA PHE A 73 -1.91 -1.46 -8.50
C PHE A 73 -1.57 -1.10 -9.94
N ARG A 74 -2.02 0.07 -10.39
CA ARG A 74 -1.67 0.61 -11.70
C ARG A 74 -0.18 0.86 -11.84
N LEU A 75 0.46 1.39 -10.81
CA LEU A 75 1.90 1.63 -10.77
C LEU A 75 2.66 0.30 -10.87
N ALA A 76 2.25 -0.72 -10.11
CA ALA A 76 2.86 -2.03 -10.15
C ALA A 76 2.70 -2.70 -11.52
N GLU A 77 1.49 -2.67 -12.11
CA GLU A 77 1.25 -3.16 -13.47
C GLU A 77 2.18 -2.49 -14.49
N LYS A 78 2.28 -1.15 -14.45
CA LYS A 78 3.14 -0.39 -15.37
C LYS A 78 4.64 -0.57 -15.11
N SER A 79 5.00 -1.01 -13.92
CA SER A 79 6.39 -1.30 -13.54
C SER A 79 6.76 -2.78 -13.73
N GLY A 80 5.82 -3.63 -14.17
CA GLY A 80 6.04 -5.06 -14.32
C GLY A 80 6.21 -5.81 -12.99
N ILE A 81 5.59 -5.31 -11.92
CA ILE A 81 5.70 -5.87 -10.57
C ILE A 81 4.41 -6.64 -10.24
N ASP A 82 4.53 -7.92 -9.92
CA ASP A 82 3.46 -8.69 -9.28
C ASP A 82 3.55 -8.49 -7.76
N ILE A 83 2.61 -7.72 -7.20
CA ILE A 83 2.58 -7.41 -5.75
C ILE A 83 2.32 -8.67 -4.92
N GLU A 84 1.48 -9.60 -5.40
CA GLU A 84 1.16 -10.81 -4.64
C GLU A 84 2.37 -11.73 -4.56
N GLU A 85 3.08 -11.92 -5.68
CA GLU A 85 4.34 -12.65 -5.71
C GLU A 85 5.41 -11.97 -4.82
N ALA A 86 5.60 -10.66 -4.96
CA ALA A 86 6.56 -9.90 -4.16
C ALA A 86 6.24 -9.97 -2.65
N PHE A 87 4.95 -9.95 -2.28
CA PHE A 87 4.53 -10.13 -0.88
C PHE A 87 4.89 -11.52 -0.36
N ASN A 88 4.57 -12.57 -1.12
CA ASN A 88 4.85 -13.96 -0.74
C ASN A 88 6.35 -14.23 -0.63
N GLU A 89 7.19 -13.61 -1.46
CA GLU A 89 8.64 -13.70 -1.33
C GLU A 89 9.16 -12.92 -0.09
N LYS A 90 8.52 -11.81 0.25
CA LYS A 90 8.99 -10.89 1.29
C LYS A 90 8.61 -11.30 2.70
N ILE A 91 7.42 -11.86 2.89
CA ILE A 91 6.88 -12.11 4.22
C ILE A 91 7.74 -13.06 5.06
N PRO A 92 8.32 -14.17 4.56
CA PRO A 92 9.16 -15.05 5.37
C PRO A 92 10.49 -14.38 5.78
N LYS A 93 11.02 -13.48 4.93
CA LYS A 93 12.22 -12.69 5.25
C LYS A 93 11.92 -11.71 6.39
N LEU A 94 10.72 -11.12 6.41
CA LEU A 94 10.27 -10.26 7.51
C LEU A 94 10.06 -11.05 8.80
N GLU A 95 9.47 -12.23 8.75
CA GLU A 95 9.28 -13.11 9.92
C GLU A 95 10.60 -13.54 10.54
N LYS A 96 11.58 -13.93 9.72
CA LYS A 96 12.94 -14.25 10.19
C LYS A 96 13.62 -13.05 10.85
N LYS A 97 13.43 -11.85 10.30
CA LYS A 97 14.02 -10.60 10.81
C LYS A 97 13.34 -10.12 12.10
N PHE A 98 12.04 -10.33 12.22
CA PHE A 98 11.20 -9.90 13.33
C PHE A 98 10.46 -11.10 13.95
N PRO A 99 11.18 -12.02 14.62
CA PRO A 99 10.57 -13.22 15.16
C PRO A 99 9.59 -12.91 16.29
N ILE A 100 8.66 -13.84 16.53
CA ILE A 100 7.72 -13.79 17.66
C ILE A 100 8.50 -13.67 18.97
N GLY A 101 8.06 -12.75 19.84
CA GLY A 101 8.75 -12.46 21.11
C GLY A 101 9.92 -11.47 20.99
N SER A 102 10.27 -11.00 19.79
CA SER A 102 11.25 -9.93 19.64
C SER A 102 10.73 -8.60 20.20
N ASN A 103 11.62 -7.79 20.77
CA ASN A 103 11.27 -6.48 21.34
C ASN A 103 11.12 -5.43 20.21
N PRO A 104 9.91 -4.89 19.96
CA PRO A 104 9.68 -3.96 18.85
C PRO A 104 10.49 -2.65 18.94
N LYS A 105 10.75 -2.16 20.17
CA LYS A 105 11.52 -0.93 20.37
C LYS A 105 12.98 -1.10 19.94
N LYS A 106 13.60 -2.23 20.31
CA LYS A 106 14.98 -2.56 19.90
C LYS A 106 15.08 -2.71 18.38
N GLN A 107 14.08 -3.35 17.77
CA GLN A 107 14.02 -3.52 16.31
C GLN A 107 13.89 -2.18 15.57
N HIS A 108 13.10 -1.26 16.10
CA HIS A 108 12.95 0.08 15.53
C HIS A 108 14.23 0.93 15.65
N GLU A 109 14.95 0.82 16.77
CA GLU A 109 16.26 1.46 16.93
C GLU A 109 17.31 0.89 15.98
N LEU A 110 17.36 -0.43 15.81
CA LEU A 110 18.21 -1.09 14.82
C LEU A 110 17.91 -0.61 13.40
N TYR A 111 16.63 -0.45 13.05
CA TYR A 111 16.21 0.09 11.76
C TYR A 111 16.71 1.53 11.54
N ARG A 112 16.56 2.40 12.54
CA ARG A 112 17.04 3.80 12.48
C ARG A 112 18.55 3.90 12.36
N LYS A 113 19.31 3.08 13.09
CA LYS A 113 20.78 3.11 13.08
C LYS A 113 21.39 2.59 11.78
N ASN A 114 20.81 1.55 11.19
CA ASN A 114 21.43 0.85 10.07
C ASN A 114 20.97 1.35 8.68
N GLY A 115 20.07 2.34 8.61
CA GLY A 115 19.76 3.09 7.39
C GLY A 115 19.51 2.24 6.14
N LYS A 116 18.26 1.82 5.94
CA LYS A 116 17.75 1.05 4.78
C LYS A 116 18.19 -0.43 4.72
N ASN A 117 17.20 -1.30 4.89
CA ASN A 117 16.94 -2.52 4.12
C ASN A 117 18.14 -3.28 3.50
N LYS A 118 18.94 -3.96 4.34
CA LYS A 118 19.37 -5.35 4.05
C LYS A 118 18.16 -6.30 4.14
N LEU A 119 17.11 -5.99 3.39
CA LEU A 119 15.84 -6.72 3.39
C LEU A 119 15.76 -7.63 2.15
N TYR A 120 16.76 -7.53 1.28
CA TYR A 120 16.94 -8.30 0.06
C TYR A 120 18.09 -9.31 0.18
N ASP A 121 18.86 -9.26 1.27
CA ASP A 121 19.91 -10.21 1.63
C ASP A 121 19.38 -11.29 2.60
#